data_AF-A0A6A3QRQ2-F1
#
_entry.id   AF-A0A6A3QRQ2-F1
#
_cell.length_a   1.000
_cell.length_b   1.000
_cell.length_c   1.000
_cell.angle_alpha   90.00
_cell.angle_beta   90.00
_cell.angle_gamma   90.00
#
_symmetry.space_group_name_H-M   'P 1'
#
loop_
_entity.id
_entity.type
_entity.pdbx_description
1 polymer ?
#
loop_
_entity_poly.entity_id
_entity_poly.type
_entity_poly.pdbx_seq_one_letter_code
_entity_poly.pdbx_strand_id
1 'polypeptide(L)'
;MHAIAAFMATKLVSFWKLVQVELQGKYSTQRVQALFKYHDYVSSLRVFLVLLVTPLPCFLLILAVDEVPLRPISEGVHSSQLFFVRAFVCFWIASITAYGQIKHIVPPAPLSNAKIIYLSGIVAGITVGVMYALTLVIGKLVLILKYGRCVSTW
;
A
#
# COMPACT_ATOMS: atom_id res chain seq x y z
N MET A 1 -36.07 -7.18 18.47
CA MET A 1 -34.64 -6.97 18.12
C MET A 1 -34.19 -7.77 16.88
N HIS A 2 -34.60 -9.04 16.70
CA HIS A 2 -34.19 -9.85 15.53
C HIS A 2 -34.72 -9.36 14.17
N ALA A 3 -35.94 -8.83 14.09
CA ALA A 3 -36.51 -8.35 12.83
C ALA A 3 -35.77 -7.12 12.25
N ILE A 4 -35.32 -6.21 13.12
CA ILE A 4 -34.55 -5.02 12.73
C ILE A 4 -33.16 -5.42 12.23
N ALA A 5 -32.51 -6.39 12.88
CA ALA A 5 -31.22 -6.93 12.44
C ALA A 5 -31.33 -7.63 11.07
N ALA A 6 -32.40 -8.40 10.84
CA ALA A 6 -32.65 -9.06 9.55
C ALA A 6 -32.89 -8.06 8.42
N PHE A 7 -33.65 -6.99 8.69
CA PHE A 7 -33.88 -5.89 7.75
C PHE A 7 -32.59 -5.11 7.41
N MET A 8 -31.79 -4.81 8.43
CA MET A 8 -30.49 -4.16 8.26
C MET A 8 -29.53 -5.04 7.45
N ALA A 9 -29.51 -6.35 7.72
CA ALA A 9 -28.69 -7.30 6.96
C ALA A 9 -29.10 -7.37 5.48
N THR A 10 -30.40 -7.38 5.17
CA THR A 10 -30.86 -7.38 3.77
C THR A 10 -30.55 -6.07 3.05
N LYS A 11 -30.71 -4.93 3.73
CA LYS A 11 -30.32 -3.63 3.18
C LYS A 11 -28.81 -3.55 2.94
N LEU A 12 -28.01 -4.03 3.89
CA LEU A 12 -26.55 -4.08 3.75
C LEU A 12 -26.12 -4.98 2.58
N VAL A 13 -26.73 -6.15 2.42
CA VAL A 13 -26.47 -7.06 1.30
C VAL A 13 -26.89 -6.43 -0.03
N SER A 14 -28.04 -5.75 -0.09
CA SER A 14 -28.48 -5.06 -1.31
C SER A 14 -27.53 -3.91 -1.68
N PHE A 15 -27.10 -3.13 -0.70
CA PHE A 15 -26.16 -2.03 -0.90
C PHE A 15 -24.79 -2.56 -1.32
N TRP A 16 -24.31 -3.63 -0.68
CA TRP A 16 -23.08 -4.34 -1.06
C TRP A 16 -23.12 -4.81 -2.52
N LYS A 17 -24.22 -5.44 -2.93
CA LYS A 17 -24.43 -5.89 -4.32
C LYS A 17 -24.48 -4.73 -5.33
N LEU A 18 -24.98 -3.55 -4.93
CA LEU A 18 -25.00 -2.36 -5.76
C LEU A 18 -23.62 -1.68 -5.87
N VAL A 19 -22.84 -1.70 -4.78
CA VAL A 19 -21.47 -1.16 -4.73
C VAL A 19 -20.47 -2.06 -5.46
N GLN A 20 -20.77 -3.36 -5.56
CA GLN A 20 -19.91 -4.33 -6.24
C GLN A 20 -20.01 -4.16 -7.77
N VAL A 21 -19.23 -3.20 -8.29
CA VAL A 21 -19.08 -2.89 -9.73
C VAL A 21 -18.71 -4.14 -10.55
N GLU A 22 -18.01 -5.10 -9.93
CA GLU A 22 -17.68 -6.39 -10.54
C GLU A 22 -18.94 -7.22 -10.91
N LEU A 23 -19.99 -7.23 -10.08
CA LEU A 23 -21.21 -8.01 -10.36
C LEU A 23 -22.10 -7.39 -11.46
N GLN A 24 -22.02 -6.07 -11.64
CA GLN A 24 -22.81 -5.30 -12.59
C GLN A 24 -22.14 -5.21 -13.97
N GLY A 25 -20.85 -5.52 -14.06
CA GLY A 25 -20.15 -5.68 -15.32
C GLY A 25 -20.60 -6.96 -16.02
N LYS A 26 -20.97 -6.87 -17.31
CA LYS A 26 -21.07 -8.06 -18.16
C LYS A 26 -19.68 -8.69 -18.25
N TYR A 27 -19.34 -9.61 -17.35
CA TYR A 27 -18.16 -10.44 -17.53
C TYR A 27 -18.32 -11.15 -18.87
N SER A 28 -17.42 -10.86 -19.82
CA SER A 28 -17.44 -11.58 -21.08
C SER A 28 -17.24 -13.07 -20.78
N THR A 29 -18.14 -13.90 -21.28
CA THR A 29 -18.06 -15.38 -21.22
C THR A 29 -16.69 -15.88 -21.70
N GLN A 30 -16.03 -15.12 -22.57
CA GLN A 30 -14.68 -15.38 -23.05
C GLN A 30 -13.62 -15.40 -21.93
N ARG A 31 -13.71 -14.55 -20.90
CA ARG A 31 -12.73 -14.54 -19.79
C ARG A 31 -12.84 -15.80 -18.93
N VAL A 32 -14.08 -16.22 -18.66
CA VAL A 32 -14.35 -17.45 -17.89
C VAL A 32 -13.90 -18.67 -18.68
N GLN A 33 -14.19 -18.73 -19.98
CA GLN A 33 -13.75 -19.81 -20.84
C GLN A 33 -12.21 -19.87 -20.98
N ALA A 34 -11.54 -18.71 -21.02
CA ALA A 34 -10.07 -18.64 -21.03
C ALA A 34 -9.46 -19.15 -19.72
N LEU A 35 -10.11 -18.90 -18.57
CA LEU A 35 -9.67 -19.42 -17.27
C LEU A 35 -9.77 -20.95 -17.21
N PHE A 36 -10.88 -21.55 -17.68
CA PHE A 36 -11.01 -23.00 -17.73
C PHE A 36 -9.98 -23.64 -18.65
N LYS A 37 -9.74 -23.05 -19.84
CA LYS A 37 -8.67 -23.50 -20.74
C LYS A 37 -7.29 -23.40 -20.09
N TYR A 38 -7.02 -22.32 -19.35
CA TYR A 38 -5.76 -22.16 -18.63
C TYR A 38 -5.60 -23.20 -17.52
N HIS A 39 -6.68 -23.50 -16.78
CA HIS A 39 -6.67 -24.53 -15.74
C HIS A 39 -6.36 -25.92 -16.29
N ASP A 40 -6.97 -26.31 -17.41
CA ASP A 40 -6.79 -27.63 -18.01
C ASP A 40 -5.40 -27.83 -18.63
N TYR A 41 -4.77 -26.77 -19.13
CA TYR A 41 -3.50 -26.86 -19.86
C TYR A 41 -2.25 -26.60 -19.02
N VAL A 42 -2.38 -26.00 -17.84
CA VAL A 42 -1.23 -25.56 -17.06
C VAL A 42 -0.74 -26.66 -16.12
N SER A 43 0.54 -27.02 -16.28
CA SER A 43 1.23 -27.93 -15.36
C SER A 43 1.27 -27.36 -13.93
N SER A 44 1.01 -28.22 -12.94
CA SER A 44 1.08 -27.89 -11.51
C SER A 44 2.45 -27.32 -11.11
N LEU A 45 3.54 -27.74 -11.78
CA LEU A 45 4.87 -27.18 -11.56
C LEU A 45 4.95 -25.70 -11.93
N ARG A 46 4.31 -25.29 -13.03
CA ARG A 46 4.27 -23.88 -13.44
C ARG A 46 3.53 -23.03 -12.42
N VAL A 47 2.40 -23.54 -11.90
CA VAL A 47 1.65 -22.86 -10.84
C VAL A 47 2.50 -22.69 -9.58
N PHE A 48 3.16 -23.76 -9.15
CA PHE A 48 4.03 -23.74 -7.98
C PHE A 48 5.21 -22.76 -8.14
N LEU A 49 5.87 -22.76 -9.30
CA LEU A 49 6.95 -21.82 -9.59
C LEU A 49 6.45 -20.37 -9.63
N VAL A 50 5.29 -20.10 -10.22
CA VAL A 50 4.70 -18.75 -10.20
C VAL A 50 4.40 -18.33 -8.76
N LEU A 51 3.84 -19.22 -7.94
CA LEU A 51 3.51 -18.94 -6.55
C LEU A 51 4.77 -18.64 -5.71
N LEU A 52 5.87 -19.34 -5.97
CA LEU A 52 7.17 -19.09 -5.32
C LEU A 52 7.84 -17.82 -5.82
N VAL A 53 7.82 -17.56 -7.13
CA VAL A 53 8.55 -16.43 -7.74
C VAL A 53 7.84 -15.10 -7.53
N THR A 54 6.50 -15.08 -7.50
CA THR A 54 5.72 -13.85 -7.31
C THR A 54 6.07 -13.06 -6.03
N PRO A 55 6.25 -13.70 -4.85
CA PRO A 55 6.64 -12.98 -3.62
C PRO A 55 8.13 -12.61 -3.57
N LEU A 56 9.02 -13.26 -4.34
CA LEU A 56 10.47 -13.03 -4.25
C LEU A 56 10.89 -11.57 -4.48
N PRO A 57 10.40 -10.85 -5.51
CA PRO A 57 10.72 -9.43 -5.69
C PRO A 57 10.33 -8.59 -4.48
N CYS A 58 9.18 -8.86 -3.86
CA CYS A 58 8.74 -8.15 -2.67
C CYS A 58 9.66 -8.45 -1.48
N PHE A 59 10.03 -9.72 -1.30
CA PHE A 59 10.94 -10.14 -0.23
C PHE A 59 12.32 -9.50 -0.35
N LEU A 60 12.90 -9.49 -1.57
CA LEU A 60 14.19 -8.84 -1.83
C LEU A 60 14.16 -7.34 -1.54
N LEU A 61 13.06 -6.66 -1.89
CA LEU A 61 12.88 -5.25 -1.58
C LEU A 61 12.81 -4.99 -0.07
N ILE A 62 12.10 -5.83 0.69
CA ILE A 62 12.02 -5.72 2.15
C ILE A 62 13.39 -5.92 2.78
N LEU A 63 14.14 -6.95 2.36
CA LEU A 63 15.50 -7.16 2.85
C LEU A 63 16.39 -5.96 2.56
N ALA A 64 16.40 -5.44 1.32
CA ALA A 64 17.19 -4.27 0.96
C ALA A 64 16.85 -3.02 1.79
N VAL A 65 15.58 -2.89 2.21
CA VAL A 65 15.08 -1.83 3.08
C VAL A 65 15.49 -2.08 4.54
N ASP A 66 15.44 -3.33 5.02
CA ASP A 66 15.71 -3.69 6.41
C ASP A 66 17.20 -3.74 6.75
N GLU A 67 18.08 -4.02 5.78
CA GLU A 67 19.55 -3.97 5.96
C GLU A 67 20.07 -2.54 6.24
N VAL A 68 19.25 -1.50 6.06
CA VAL A 68 19.66 -0.11 6.34
C VAL A 68 19.68 0.11 7.86
N PRO A 69 20.86 0.36 8.47
CA PRO A 69 20.98 0.45 9.92
C PRO A 69 20.21 1.66 10.48
N LEU A 70 19.37 1.40 11.47
CA LEU A 70 18.68 2.44 12.24
C LEU A 70 19.60 2.94 13.35
N ARG A 71 19.80 4.26 13.41
CA ARG A 71 20.48 4.91 14.53
C ARG A 71 19.58 4.92 15.77
N PRO A 72 20.18 4.92 16.98
CA PRO A 72 19.40 4.98 18.22
C PRO A 72 18.58 6.27 18.28
N ILE A 73 17.32 6.14 18.69
CA ILE A 73 16.35 7.24 18.84
C ILE A 73 16.81 8.34 19.82
N SER A 74 17.82 8.08 20.65
CA SER A 74 18.42 9.03 21.58
C SER A 74 19.23 10.13 20.91
N GLU A 75 19.76 9.88 19.70
CA GLU A 75 20.45 10.89 18.89
C GLU A 75 19.47 11.78 18.10
N GLY A 76 18.17 11.45 18.21
CA GLY A 76 16.99 12.05 17.62
C GLY A 76 17.01 12.33 16.11
N VAL A 77 16.05 13.17 15.69
CA VAL A 77 15.45 13.11 14.34
C VAL A 77 16.44 13.47 13.23
N HIS A 78 17.32 14.44 13.47
CA HIS A 78 18.32 14.86 12.48
C HIS A 78 19.42 13.82 12.27
N SER A 79 19.71 12.95 13.25
CA SER A 79 20.67 11.85 13.08
C SER A 79 20.07 10.70 12.25
N SER A 80 18.74 10.56 12.24
CA SER A 80 18.02 9.45 11.60
C SER A 80 17.56 9.74 10.15
N GLN A 81 18.34 10.44 9.34
CA GLN A 81 17.95 10.75 7.95
C GLN A 81 17.70 9.49 7.10
N LEU A 82 18.48 8.43 7.31
CA LEU A 82 18.33 7.15 6.61
C LEU A 82 16.95 6.49 6.83
N PHE A 83 16.34 6.72 8.00
CA PHE A 83 14.98 6.23 8.28
C PHE A 83 13.95 6.87 7.35
N PHE A 84 14.04 8.18 7.11
CA PHE A 84 13.12 8.90 6.23
C PHE A 84 13.35 8.56 4.75
N VAL A 85 14.60 8.35 4.34
CA VAL A 85 14.94 7.86 2.99
C VAL A 85 14.33 6.48 2.76
N ARG A 86 14.49 5.58 3.73
CA ARG A 86 13.89 4.24 3.68
C ARG A 86 12.37 4.31 3.57
N ALA A 87 11.74 5.10 4.43
CA ALA A 87 10.29 5.29 4.40
C ALA A 87 9.82 5.84 3.04
N PHE A 88 10.54 6.80 2.46
CA PHE A 88 10.24 7.35 1.14
C PHE A 88 10.24 6.29 0.06
N VAL A 89 11.30 5.48 -0.01
CA VAL A 89 11.41 4.40 -1.01
C VAL A 89 10.27 3.39 -0.86
N CYS A 90 9.93 3.00 0.38
CA CYS A 90 8.82 2.08 0.63
C CYS A 90 7.47 2.64 0.17
N PHE A 91 7.13 3.87 0.56
CA PHE A 91 5.88 4.51 0.16
C PHE A 91 5.82 4.75 -1.34
N TRP A 92 6.96 5.06 -1.98
CA TRP A 92 7.03 5.25 -3.41
C TRP A 92 6.73 3.95 -4.17
N ILE A 93 7.41 2.86 -3.82
CA ILE A 93 7.18 1.53 -4.43
C ILE A 93 5.74 1.07 -4.20
N ALA A 94 5.22 1.19 -2.97
CA ALA A 94 3.85 0.81 -2.64
C ALA A 94 2.81 1.61 -3.44
N SER A 95 3.07 2.91 -3.68
CA SER A 95 2.19 3.74 -4.48
C SER A 95 2.25 3.38 -5.97
N ILE A 96 3.44 3.08 -6.52
CA ILE A 96 3.60 2.60 -7.90
C ILE A 96 2.79 1.31 -8.11
N THR A 97 2.92 0.35 -7.19
CA THR A 97 2.19 -0.93 -7.31
C THR A 97 0.68 -0.70 -7.20
N ALA A 98 0.21 0.11 -6.26
CA ALA A 98 -1.22 0.44 -6.12
C ALA A 98 -1.81 1.08 -7.39
N TYR A 99 -1.15 2.10 -7.95
CA TYR A 99 -1.62 2.73 -9.19
C TYR A 99 -1.50 1.79 -10.41
N GLY A 100 -0.49 0.92 -10.44
CA GLY A 100 -0.35 -0.13 -11.45
C GLY A 100 -1.52 -1.12 -11.40
N GLN A 101 -1.94 -1.54 -10.21
CA GLN A 101 -3.12 -2.39 -10.02
C GLN A 101 -4.39 -1.67 -10.49
N ILE A 102 -4.59 -0.41 -10.09
CA ILE A 102 -5.75 0.39 -10.51
C ILE A 102 -5.83 0.51 -12.04
N LYS A 103 -4.69 0.76 -12.70
CA LYS A 103 -4.61 0.80 -14.17
C LYS A 103 -5.05 -0.52 -14.82
N HIS A 104 -4.75 -1.65 -14.20
CA HIS A 104 -5.13 -2.97 -14.72
C HIS A 104 -6.58 -3.34 -14.39
N ILE A 105 -7.09 -2.90 -13.24
CA ILE A 105 -8.46 -3.17 -12.76
C ILE A 105 -9.48 -2.26 -13.46
N VAL A 106 -9.08 -1.04 -13.85
CA VAL A 106 -9.95 -0.03 -14.48
C VAL A 106 -9.48 0.23 -15.92
N PRO A 107 -9.97 -0.55 -16.92
CA PRO A 107 -9.50 -0.50 -18.31
C PRO A 107 -9.56 0.88 -19.00
N PRO A 108 -10.52 1.79 -18.70
CA PRO A 108 -10.54 3.10 -19.35
C PRO A 108 -9.64 4.15 -18.68
N ALA A 109 -8.88 3.84 -17.62
CA ALA A 109 -8.09 4.85 -16.92
C ALA A 109 -6.85 5.26 -17.74
N PRO A 110 -6.74 6.53 -18.22
CA PRO A 110 -5.59 7.01 -18.99
C PRO A 110 -4.39 7.31 -18.07
N LEU A 111 -3.82 6.28 -17.47
CA LEU A 111 -2.66 6.37 -16.59
C LEU A 111 -1.41 5.90 -17.33
N SER A 112 -0.64 6.86 -17.86
CA SER A 112 0.71 6.60 -18.38
C SER A 112 1.64 6.15 -17.24
N ASN A 113 2.58 5.25 -17.54
CA ASN A 113 3.54 4.75 -16.54
C ASN A 113 4.40 5.88 -15.96
N ALA A 114 4.77 6.86 -16.78
CA ALA A 114 5.50 8.05 -16.32
C ALA A 114 4.67 8.87 -15.31
N LYS A 115 3.36 9.01 -15.56
CA LYS A 115 2.44 9.72 -14.66
C LYS A 115 2.28 8.99 -13.34
N ILE A 116 2.24 7.65 -13.36
CA ILE A 116 2.21 6.81 -12.15
C ILE A 116 3.47 7.03 -11.30
N ILE A 117 4.65 6.98 -11.92
CA ILE A 117 5.94 7.18 -11.21
C ILE A 117 6.02 8.58 -10.61
N TYR A 118 5.59 9.60 -11.36
CA TYR A 118 5.58 10.98 -10.88
C TYR A 118 4.61 11.20 -9.71
N LEU A 119 3.35 10.79 -9.86
CA LEU A 119 2.33 10.96 -8.81
C LEU A 119 2.67 10.18 -7.55
N SER A 120 3.17 8.96 -7.70
CA SER A 120 3.63 8.15 -6.56
C SER A 120 4.80 8.79 -5.79
N GLY A 121 5.71 9.47 -6.50
CA GLY A 121 6.78 10.23 -5.86
C GLY A 121 6.26 11.43 -5.05
N ILE A 122 5.26 12.16 -5.57
CA ILE A 122 4.60 13.25 -4.84
C ILE A 122 3.92 12.72 -3.58
N VAL A 123 3.14 11.65 -3.70
CA VAL A 123 2.42 11.03 -2.57
C VAL A 123 3.42 10.59 -1.50
N ALA A 124 4.47 9.85 -1.89
CA ALA A 124 5.50 9.42 -0.95
C ALA A 124 6.19 10.60 -0.26
N GLY A 125 6.50 11.68 -0.99
CA GLY A 125 7.10 12.89 -0.45
C GLY A 125 6.20 13.57 0.59
N ILE A 126 4.91 13.73 0.29
CA ILE A 126 3.93 14.30 1.24
C ILE A 126 3.81 13.40 2.48
N THR A 127 3.67 12.09 2.30
CA THR A 127 3.54 11.15 3.41
C THR A 127 4.75 11.19 4.34
N VAL A 128 5.97 11.16 3.79
CA VAL A 128 7.20 11.22 4.59
C VAL A 128 7.38 12.61 5.22
N GLY A 129 7.02 13.69 4.54
CA GLY A 129 7.04 15.04 5.08
C GLY A 129 6.11 15.22 6.28
N VAL A 130 4.89 14.69 6.19
CA VAL A 130 3.94 14.66 7.32
C VAL A 130 4.47 13.80 8.45
N MET A 131 5.04 12.62 8.15
CA MET A 131 5.66 11.75 9.13
C MET A 131 6.81 12.45 9.88
N TYR A 132 7.67 13.17 9.15
CA TYR A 132 8.75 13.97 9.72
C TYR A 132 8.22 15.07 10.64
N ALA A 133 7.23 15.85 10.18
CA ALA A 133 6.60 16.90 10.98
C ALA A 133 5.98 16.36 12.27
N LEU A 134 5.26 15.24 12.20
CA LEU A 134 4.69 14.58 13.38
C LEU A 134 5.77 14.11 14.35
N THR A 135 6.89 13.58 13.83
CA THR A 135 8.02 13.14 14.65
C THR A 135 8.61 14.31 15.43
N LEU A 136 8.73 15.49 14.81
CA LEU A 136 9.19 16.70 15.49
C LEU A 136 8.22 17.19 16.57
N VAL A 137 6.91 17.18 16.29
CA VAL A 137 5.87 17.60 17.25
C VAL A 137 5.87 16.68 18.48
N ILE A 138 5.85 15.36 18.24
CA ILE A 138 5.84 14.36 19.32
C ILE A 138 7.15 14.40 20.11
N GLY A 139 8.30 14.48 19.44
CA GLY A 139 9.60 14.57 20.09
C GLY A 139 9.70 15.78 21.02
N LYS A 140 9.24 16.95 20.57
CA LYS A 140 9.19 18.17 21.40
C LYS A 140 8.22 18.03 22.57
N LEU A 141 7.02 17.49 22.35
CA LEU A 141 6.02 17.29 23.40
C LEU A 141 6.54 16.39 24.53
N VAL A 142 7.16 15.27 24.18
CA VAL A 142 7.72 14.33 25.17
C VAL A 142 8.85 14.97 25.98
N LEU A 143 9.71 15.76 25.35
CA LEU A 143 10.79 16.47 26.05
C LEU A 143 10.26 17.52 27.04
N ILE A 144 9.23 18.27 26.65
CA ILE A 144 8.59 19.26 27.53
C ILE A 144 7.96 18.56 28.74
N LEU A 145 7.22 17.47 28.53
CA LEU A 145 6.57 16.73 29.61
C LEU A 145 7.57 16.06 30.57
N LYS A 146 8.68 15.52 30.04
CA LYS A 146 9.63 14.74 30.83
C LYS A 146 10.72 15.57 31.51
N TYR A 147 11.10 16.70 30.91
CA TYR A 147 12.26 17.50 31.37
C TYR A 147 11.97 18.99 31.57
N GLY A 148 10.74 19.46 31.33
CA GLY A 148 10.37 20.88 31.48
C GLY A 148 11.18 21.83 30.60
N ARG A 149 11.86 21.33 29.56
CA ARG A 149 12.83 22.06 28.75
C ARG A 149 12.33 22.24 27.32
N CYS A 150 12.26 23.49 26.86
CA CYS A 150 12.02 23.81 25.46
C CYS A 150 13.38 23.88 24.75
N VAL A 151 13.78 22.82 24.05
CA VAL A 151 15.03 22.79 23.28
C VAL A 151 14.73 23.14 21.82
N SER A 152 15.34 24.20 21.31
CA SER A 152 15.12 24.75 19.95
C SER A 152 15.91 24.03 18.86
N THR A 153 16.73 23.04 19.20
CA THR A 153 17.70 22.37 18.31
C THR A 153 17.37 20.90 18.02
N TRP A 154 16.10 20.62 17.72
CA TRP A 154 15.59 19.35 17.18
C TRP A 154 14.71 19.56 15.96
#